data_AF-A0A1S6H4X0-F1
#
_entry.id   AF-A0A1S6H4X0-F1
#
_cell.length_a   1.000
_cell.length_b   1.000
_cell.length_c   1.000
_cell.angle_alpha   90.00
_cell.angle_beta   90.00
_cell.angle_gamma   90.00
#
_symmetry.space_group_name_H-M   'P 1'
#
loop_
_entity.id
_entity.type
_entity.pdbx_description
1 polymer ?
#
loop_
_entity_poly.entity_id
_entity_poly.type
_entity_poly.pdbx_seq_one_letter_code
_entity_poly.pdbx_strand_id
1 'polypeptide(L)'
;MGQNVTHQTLELLELLLGASKLPVGTEKTQLLHNANSKLELIKILVRMSFEVKAISDKQYLALQSSLQELGKMLGGWMRSINR
;
A
#
# COMPACT_ATOMS: atom_id res chain seq x y z
N MET A 1 -4.02 13.99 -9.68
CA MET A 1 -3.52 13.44 -8.40
C MET A 1 -4.51 12.47 -7.77
N GLY A 2 -5.76 12.87 -7.49
CA GLY A 2 -6.78 11.97 -6.91
C GLY A 2 -7.03 10.68 -7.71
N GLN A 3 -7.19 10.78 -9.04
CA GLN A 3 -7.35 9.59 -9.91
C GLN A 3 -6.16 8.60 -9.83
N ASN A 4 -4.94 9.12 -9.69
CA ASN A 4 -3.75 8.28 -9.57
C ASN A 4 -3.74 7.54 -8.23
N VAL A 5 -4.11 8.20 -7.12
CA VAL A 5 -4.20 7.54 -5.81
C VAL A 5 -5.26 6.43 -5.83
N THR A 6 -6.43 6.69 -6.39
CA THR A 6 -7.50 5.69 -6.52
C THR A 6 -7.04 4.48 -7.34
N HIS A 7 -6.43 4.73 -8.49
CA HIS A 7 -5.94 3.66 -9.35
C HIS A 7 -4.84 2.82 -8.66
N GLN A 8 -3.85 3.46 -8.03
CA GLN A 8 -2.82 2.73 -7.29
C GLN A 8 -3.38 1.95 -6.09
N THR A 9 -4.43 2.48 -5.45
CA THR A 9 -5.12 1.78 -4.34
C THR A 9 -5.84 0.54 -4.85
N LEU A 10 -6.49 0.61 -6.02
CA LEU A 10 -7.12 -0.57 -6.63
C LEU A 10 -6.09 -1.63 -7.00
N GLU A 11 -4.99 -1.24 -7.64
CA GLU A 11 -3.89 -2.17 -7.96
C GLU A 11 -3.29 -2.80 -6.70
N LEU A 12 -3.13 -2.05 -5.61
CA LEU A 12 -2.71 -2.59 -4.33
C LEU A 12 -3.68 -3.67 -3.83
N LEU A 13 -4.98 -3.41 -3.88
CA LEU A 13 -6.01 -4.39 -3.47
C LEU A 13 -5.96 -5.65 -4.34
N GLU A 14 -5.81 -5.52 -5.65
CA GLU A 14 -5.69 -6.64 -6.58
C GLU A 14 -4.47 -7.52 -6.26
N LEU A 15 -3.31 -6.91 -6.00
CA LEU A 15 -2.09 -7.62 -5.61
C LEU A 15 -2.26 -8.37 -4.29
N LEU A 16 -2.87 -7.73 -3.28
CA LEU A 16 -3.11 -8.35 -1.98
C LEU A 16 -4.12 -9.50 -2.06
N LEU A 17 -5.20 -9.33 -2.83
CA LEU A 17 -6.18 -10.39 -3.10
C LEU A 17 -5.53 -11.57 -3.82
N GLY A 18 -4.69 -11.31 -4.83
CA GLY A 18 -3.91 -12.34 -5.50
C GLY A 18 -3.00 -13.09 -4.53
N ALA A 19 -2.22 -12.37 -3.73
CA ALA A 19 -1.30 -12.97 -2.75
C ALA A 19 -2.03 -13.81 -1.68
N SER A 20 -3.23 -13.40 -1.27
CA SER A 20 -4.02 -14.14 -0.27
C SER A 20 -4.47 -15.52 -0.74
N LYS A 21 -4.64 -15.71 -2.06
CA LYS A 21 -5.11 -16.96 -2.66
C LYS A 21 -3.99 -17.95 -2.97
N LEU A 22 -2.74 -17.51 -2.87
CA LEU A 22 -1.58 -18.34 -3.19
C LEU A 22 -0.98 -19.00 -1.92
N PRO A 23 -0.46 -20.23 -2.05
CA PRO A 23 0.38 -20.83 -1.02
C PRO A 23 1.70 -20.06 -0.89
N VAL A 24 2.45 -20.31 0.19
CA VAL A 24 3.78 -19.74 0.36
C VAL A 24 4.70 -20.25 -0.75
N GLY A 25 5.36 -19.32 -1.43
CA GLY A 25 6.20 -19.60 -2.59
C GLY A 25 6.57 -18.35 -3.36
N THR A 26 7.26 -18.51 -4.47
CA THR A 26 7.82 -17.41 -5.28
C THR A 26 6.75 -16.44 -5.77
N GLU A 27 5.62 -16.93 -6.27
CA GLU A 27 4.55 -16.07 -6.82
C GLU A 27 3.92 -15.19 -5.74
N LYS A 28 3.57 -15.78 -4.58
CA LYS A 28 3.06 -15.02 -3.43
C LYS A 28 4.06 -13.96 -2.96
N THR A 29 5.33 -14.33 -2.91
CA THR A 29 6.43 -13.44 -2.52
C THR A 29 6.51 -12.25 -3.47
N GLN A 30 6.46 -12.49 -4.78
CA GLN A 30 6.50 -11.44 -5.79
C GLN A 30 5.29 -10.51 -5.68
N LEU A 31 4.08 -11.04 -5.48
CA LEU A 31 2.88 -10.23 -5.31
C LEU A 31 2.94 -9.35 -4.06
N LEU A 32 3.46 -9.87 -2.94
CA LEU A 32 3.63 -9.07 -1.72
C LEU A 32 4.71 -7.98 -1.87
N HIS A 33 5.81 -8.26 -2.59
CA HIS A 33 6.79 -7.24 -2.93
C HIS A 33 6.20 -6.14 -3.83
N ASN A 34 5.44 -6.52 -4.84
CA ASN A 34 4.76 -5.57 -5.72
C ASN A 34 3.75 -4.72 -4.94
N ALA A 35 2.96 -5.34 -4.05
CA ALA A 35 2.04 -4.65 -3.16
C ALA A 35 2.77 -3.63 -2.26
N ASN A 36 3.96 -3.99 -1.75
CA ASN A 36 4.76 -3.10 -0.93
C ASN A 36 5.22 -1.87 -1.73
N SER A 37 5.71 -2.08 -2.95
CA SER A 37 6.08 -0.98 -3.85
C SER A 37 4.90 -0.05 -4.16
N LYS A 38 3.69 -0.60 -4.35
CA LYS A 38 2.47 0.19 -4.56
C LYS A 38 2.09 1.01 -3.32
N LEU A 39 2.19 0.43 -2.14
CA LEU A 39 1.95 1.14 -0.89
C LEU A 39 2.91 2.32 -0.70
N GLU A 40 4.20 2.14 -1.01
CA GLU A 40 5.18 3.24 -0.95
C GLU A 40 4.85 4.36 -1.94
N LEU A 41 4.41 4.03 -3.15
CA LEU A 41 3.97 5.03 -4.12
C LEU A 41 2.73 5.80 -3.61
N ILE A 42 1.75 5.11 -3.02
CA ILE A 42 0.57 5.77 -2.44
C ILE A 42 0.96 6.74 -1.32
N LYS A 43 1.89 6.37 -0.44
CA LYS A 43 2.43 7.26 0.60
C LYS A 43 3.03 8.53 0.02
N ILE A 44 3.82 8.41 -1.05
CA ILE A 44 4.41 9.57 -1.75
C ILE A 44 3.32 10.44 -2.36
N LEU A 45 2.33 9.86 -3.05
CA LEU A 45 1.21 10.61 -3.64
C LEU A 45 0.39 11.37 -2.58
N VAL A 46 0.12 10.75 -1.43
CA VAL A 46 -0.59 11.39 -0.32
C VAL A 46 0.22 12.53 0.27
N ARG A 47 1.53 12.34 0.47
CA ARG A 47 2.44 13.41 0.92
C ARG A 47 2.49 14.57 -0.06
N MET A 48 2.63 14.31 -1.37
CA MET A 48 2.61 15.37 -2.38
C MET A 48 1.27 16.11 -2.40
N SER A 49 0.15 15.39 -2.26
CA SER A 49 -1.18 16.00 -2.18
C SER A 49 -1.31 16.95 -1.00
N PHE A 50 -0.65 16.63 0.13
CA PHE A 50 -0.57 17.51 1.28
C PHE A 50 0.34 18.73 1.02
N GLU A 51 1.52 18.52 0.44
CA GLU A 51 2.49 19.60 0.13
C GLU A 51 1.90 20.66 -0.82
N VAL A 52 1.08 20.25 -1.79
CA VAL A 52 0.36 21.19 -2.69
C VAL A 52 -0.95 21.73 -2.10
N LYS A 53 -1.23 21.47 -0.82
CA LYS A 53 -2.44 21.87 -0.09
C LYS A 53 -3.76 21.37 -0.72
N ALA A 54 -3.72 20.26 -1.45
CA ALA A 54 -4.93 19.64 -2.01
C ALA A 54 -5.77 18.90 -0.95
N ILE A 55 -5.18 18.58 0.20
CA ILE A 55 -5.84 17.99 1.37
C ILE A 55 -5.48 18.75 2.64
N SER A 56 -6.39 18.79 3.61
CA SER A 56 -6.17 19.40 4.93
C SER A 56 -5.28 18.55 5.83
N ASP A 57 -4.69 19.16 6.86
CA ASP A 57 -3.90 18.47 7.90
C ASP A 57 -4.66 17.28 8.50
N LYS A 58 -5.95 17.46 8.80
CA LYS A 58 -6.81 16.40 9.35
C LYS A 58 -6.95 15.21 8.40
N GLN A 59 -7.14 15.48 7.10
CA GLN A 59 -7.22 14.44 6.08
C GLN A 59 -5.87 13.74 5.90
N TYR A 60 -4.78 14.48 5.87
CA TYR A 60 -3.43 13.94 5.76
C TYR A 60 -3.10 13.01 6.94
N LEU A 61 -3.37 13.44 8.18
CA LEU A 61 -3.14 12.62 9.38
C LEU A 61 -3.96 11.33 9.36
N ALA A 62 -5.24 11.41 8.99
CA ALA A 62 -6.09 10.23 8.88
C ALA A 62 -5.55 9.23 7.84
N LEU A 63 -5.23 9.72 6.62
CA LEU A 63 -4.69 8.87 5.56
C LEU A 63 -3.34 8.27 5.94
N GLN A 64 -2.46 9.05 6.55
CA GLN A 64 -1.14 8.58 6.94
C GLN A 64 -1.21 7.51 8.02
N SER A 65 -2.13 7.65 8.99
CA SER A 65 -2.39 6.61 9.99
C SER A 65 -2.81 5.29 9.33
N SER A 66 -3.76 5.33 8.39
CA SER A 66 -4.21 4.15 7.66
C SER A 66 -3.09 3.51 6.83
N LEU A 67 -2.29 4.32 6.12
CA LEU A 67 -1.16 3.82 5.34
C LEU A 67 -0.06 3.19 6.21
N GLN A 68 0.14 3.70 7.42
CA GLN A 68 1.07 3.12 8.39
C GLN A 68 0.59 1.76 8.89
N GLU A 69 -0.70 1.63 9.20
CA GLU A 69 -1.29 0.35 9.61
C GLU A 69 -1.20 -0.70 8.52
N LEU A 70 -1.54 -0.34 7.28
CA LEU A 70 -1.36 -1.20 6.10
C LEU A 70 0.10 -1.65 5.94
N GLY A 71 1.07 -0.75 6.16
CA GLY A 71 2.49 -1.10 6.12
C GLY A 71 2.91 -2.10 7.19
N LYS A 72 2.36 -1.99 8.42
CA LYS A 72 2.61 -2.96 9.49
C LYS A 72 2.05 -4.34 9.13
N MET A 73 0.82 -4.39 8.60
CA MET A 73 0.17 -5.64 8.18
C MET A 73 0.97 -6.31 7.06
N LEU A 74 1.29 -5.57 6.00
CA LEU A 74 2.04 -6.09 4.86
C LEU A 74 3.44 -6.58 5.25
N GLY A 75 4.15 -5.82 6.08
CA GLY A 75 5.45 -6.24 6.62
C GLY A 75 5.34 -7.52 7.47
N GLY A 76 4.22 -7.72 8.18
CA GLY A 76 3.92 -8.96 8.88
C GLY A 76 3.80 -10.16 7.93
N TRP A 77 3.06 -9.98 6.83
CA TRP A 77 2.88 -11.03 5.82
C TRP A 77 4.20 -11.37 5.13
N MET A 78 4.99 -10.37 4.73
CA MET A 78 6.31 -10.60 4.13
C MET A 78 7.26 -11.36 5.06
N ARG A 79 7.23 -11.09 6.37
CA ARG A 79 8.02 -11.85 7.34
C ARG A 79 7.53 -13.30 7.51
N SER A 80 6.22 -13.55 7.36
CA SER A 80 5.66 -14.90 7.49
C SER A 80 6.04 -15.84 6.35
N ILE A 81 6.38 -15.30 5.17
CA ILE A 81 6.73 -16.09 3.99
C ILE A 81 8.25 -16.27 3.79
N ASN A 82 9.08 -15.51 4.51
CA ASN A 82 10.54 -15.61 4.51
C ASN A 82 11.07 -16.52 5.64
N ARG A 83 10.23 -17.39 6.20
CA ARG A 83 10.61 -18.35 7.25
C ARG A 83 10.88 -19.73 6.68
#